data_AF-A0A834LN79-F1
#
_entry.id   AF-A0A834LN79-F1
#
_cell.length_a   1.000
_cell.length_b   1.000
_cell.length_c   1.000
_cell.angle_alpha   90.00
_cell.angle_beta   90.00
_cell.angle_gamma   90.00
#
_symmetry.space_group_name_H-M   'P 1'
#
loop_
_entity.id
_entity.type
_entity.pdbx_description
1 polymer ?
#
loop_
_entity_poly.entity_id
_entity_poly.type
_entity_poly.pdbx_seq_one_letter_code
_entity_poly.pdbx_strand_id
1 'polypeptide(L)'
;MQSLSFWVFWNCFYVFSYSNYRICLQCPKQPTNVECGFYVMKYMKDLIRDERILSKGNFNGKKTYTKAEIDEVRAEWIKSVMNEVYSAYMFYWLLVMSLCIAPVSGDAS
;
A
#
# COMPACT_ATOMS: atom_id res chain seq x y z
N MET A 1 -3.05 10.48 -9.38
CA MET A 1 -2.67 10.36 -7.95
C MET A 1 -1.80 9.11 -7.74
N GLN A 2 -0.67 9.00 -8.47
CA GLN A 2 0.18 7.78 -8.50
C GLN A 2 1.69 8.08 -8.35
N SER A 3 2.11 9.35 -8.34
CA SER A 3 3.54 9.72 -8.23
C SER A 3 4.01 9.91 -6.78
N LEU A 4 3.12 10.27 -5.86
CA LEU A 4 3.44 10.44 -4.43
C LEU A 4 3.73 9.11 -3.73
N SER A 5 3.04 8.03 -4.12
CA SER A 5 3.22 6.68 -3.56
C SER A 5 4.59 6.09 -3.93
N PHE A 6 5.09 6.32 -5.15
CA PHE A 6 6.42 5.87 -5.56
C PHE A 6 7.55 6.68 -4.90
N TRP A 7 7.33 7.99 -4.71
CA TRP A 7 8.28 8.86 -4.02
C TRP A 7 8.37 8.54 -2.52
N VAL A 8 7.26 8.20 -1.86
CA VAL A 8 7.24 7.75 -0.45
C VAL A 8 7.91 6.38 -0.28
N PHE A 9 7.71 5.46 -1.24
CA PHE A 9 8.36 4.15 -1.20
C PHE A 9 9.88 4.25 -1.39
N TRP A 10 10.33 5.05 -2.36
CA TRP A 10 11.75 5.32 -2.59
C TRP A 10 12.38 6.12 -1.44
N ASN A 11 11.68 7.13 -0.89
CA ASN A 11 12.17 7.87 0.27
C ASN A 11 12.22 7.01 1.52
N CYS A 12 11.30 6.08 1.76
CA CYS A 12 11.43 5.16 2.89
C CYS A 12 12.67 4.27 2.75
N PHE A 13 12.94 3.71 1.57
CA PHE A 13 14.16 2.94 1.35
C PHE A 13 15.43 3.81 1.48
N TYR A 14 15.38 5.05 0.97
CA TYR A 14 16.49 6.00 1.03
C TYR A 14 16.75 6.56 2.44
N VAL A 15 15.71 6.78 3.25
CA VAL A 15 15.81 7.15 4.67
C VAL A 15 16.41 5.99 5.49
N PHE A 16 16.08 4.74 5.15
CA PHE A 16 16.70 3.57 5.77
C PHE A 16 18.14 3.30 5.32
N SER A 17 18.54 3.71 4.11
CA SER A 17 19.83 3.34 3.52
C SER A 17 20.88 4.45 3.42
N TYR A 18 20.52 5.73 3.45
CA TYR A 18 21.44 6.85 3.13
C TYR A 18 21.48 8.01 4.13
N SER A 19 20.85 7.88 5.30
CA SER A 19 21.08 8.88 6.35
C SER A 19 22.43 8.63 7.03
N ASN A 20 23.41 9.49 6.75
CA ASN A 20 24.61 9.69 7.58
C ASN A 20 24.27 10.31 8.95
N TYR A 21 22.99 10.44 9.31
CA TYR A 21 22.56 10.60 10.69
C TYR A 21 22.32 9.23 11.29
N ARG A 22 23.11 8.90 12.30
CA ARG A 22 23.02 7.70 13.15
C ARG A 22 21.74 7.70 13.99
N ILE A 23 20.57 7.85 13.38
CA ILE A 23 19.28 7.62 14.02
C ILE A 23 19.06 6.11 13.92
N CYS A 24 19.54 5.38 14.92
CA CYS A 24 19.09 4.01 15.15
C CYS A 24 17.59 4.07 15.49
N LEU A 25 16.74 4.14 14.46
CA LEU A 25 15.30 3.98 14.61
C LEU A 25 15.10 2.61 15.27
N GLN A 26 14.62 2.63 16.52
CA GLN A 26 14.24 1.39 17.20
C GLN A 26 12.94 0.88 16.57
N CYS A 27 13.10 0.15 15.48
CA CYS A 27 12.00 -0.42 14.71
C CYS A 27 11.48 -1.70 15.39
N PRO A 28 10.15 -1.91 15.42
CA PRO A 28 9.54 -3.18 15.81
C PRO A 28 10.15 -4.35 15.04
N LYS A 29 10.71 -5.35 15.73
CA LYS A 29 11.36 -6.50 15.11
C LYS A 29 10.34 -7.47 14.55
N GLN A 30 10.59 -7.97 13.34
CA GLN A 30 9.83 -9.05 12.75
C GLN A 30 10.26 -10.41 13.31
N PRO A 31 9.32 -11.31 13.64
CA PRO A 31 9.64 -12.65 14.12
C PRO A 31 10.09 -13.59 12.99
N THR A 32 9.64 -13.36 11.75
CA THR A 32 9.95 -14.17 10.56
C THR A 32 10.32 -13.28 9.37
N ASN A 33 10.86 -13.87 8.31
CA ASN A 33 11.23 -13.15 7.08
C ASN A 33 10.08 -13.01 6.05
N VAL A 34 8.95 -13.70 6.26
CA VAL A 34 7.84 -13.75 5.29
C VAL A 34 6.94 -12.51 5.40
N GLU A 35 6.92 -11.85 6.55
CA GLU A 35 6.01 -10.73 6.83
C GLU A 35 6.64 -9.35 6.61
N CYS A 36 7.86 -9.29 6.08
CA CYS A 36 8.65 -8.06 5.96
C CYS A 36 7.91 -6.94 5.19
N GLY A 37 7.21 -7.28 4.11
CA GLY A 37 6.42 -6.32 3.33
C GLY A 37 5.28 -5.70 4.14
N PHE A 38 4.61 -6.48 4.98
CA PHE A 38 3.53 -5.97 5.83
C PHE A 38 4.05 -5.08 6.96
N TYR A 39 5.24 -5.37 7.50
CA TYR A 39 5.90 -4.51 8.47
C TYR A 39 6.26 -3.15 7.87
N VAL A 40 6.79 -3.12 6.64
CA VAL A 40 7.10 -1.87 5.93
C VAL A 40 5.83 -1.03 5.69
N MET A 41 4.76 -1.66 5.22
CA MET A 41 3.47 -0.97 5.04
C MET A 41 2.95 -0.41 6.37
N LYS A 42 3.09 -1.16 7.47
CA LYS A 42 2.71 -0.71 8.80
C LYS A 42 3.57 0.45 9.29
N TYR A 43 4.88 0.43 9.07
CA TYR A 43 5.77 1.55 9.40
C TYR A 43 5.35 2.82 8.67
N MET A 44 5.09 2.74 7.37
CA MET A 44 4.63 3.88 6.58
C MET A 44 3.30 4.43 7.13
N LYS A 45 2.34 3.56 7.46
CA LYS A 45 1.07 3.95 8.07
C LYS A 45 1.25 4.66 9.42
N ASP A 46 2.17 4.15 10.25
CA ASP A 46 2.46 4.73 11.57
C ASP A 46 3.20 6.08 11.43
N LEU A 47 4.15 6.21 10.49
CA LEU A 47 4.84 7.49 10.20
C LEU A 47 3.88 8.57 9.71
N ILE A 48 2.93 8.23 8.84
CA ILE A 48 1.91 9.17 8.36
C ILE A 48 0.98 9.60 9.49
N ARG A 49 0.67 8.70 10.43
CA ARG A 49 -0.18 9.00 11.58
C ARG A 49 0.54 9.83 12.64
N ASP A 50 1.82 9.58 12.87
CA ASP A 50 2.63 10.29 13.85
C ASP A 50 4.05 10.57 13.31
N GLU A 51 4.23 11.77 12.79
CA GLU A 51 5.52 12.26 12.30
C GLU A 51 6.58 12.34 13.42
N ARG A 52 6.16 12.36 14.70
CA ARG A 52 7.09 12.40 15.84
C ARG A 52 7.91 11.13 15.97
N ILE A 53 7.53 10.03 15.32
CA ILE A 53 8.31 8.79 15.26
C ILE A 53 9.69 9.05 14.64
N LEU A 54 9.75 9.88 13.58
CA LEU A 54 11.01 10.26 12.94
C LEU A 54 11.87 11.13 13.86
N SER A 55 11.24 12.08 14.55
CA SER A 55 11.93 12.99 15.48
C SER A 55 12.45 12.28 16.73
N LYS A 56 11.69 11.32 17.27
CA LYS A 56 12.06 10.55 18.48
C LYS A 56 12.95 9.35 18.20
N GLY A 57 13.03 8.91 16.95
CA GLY A 57 13.82 7.73 16.60
C GLY A 57 13.25 6.42 17.17
N ASN A 58 11.97 6.37 17.56
CA ASN A 58 11.35 5.16 18.09
C ASN A 58 9.86 5.09 17.76
N PHE A 59 9.34 3.88 17.65
CA PHE A 59 7.91 3.61 17.49
C PHE A 59 7.22 3.57 18.85
N ASN A 60 7.40 4.62 19.66
CA ASN A 60 6.88 4.73 21.02
C ASN A 60 7.25 3.54 21.92
N GLY A 61 8.45 2.99 21.74
CA GLY A 61 8.96 1.83 22.50
C GLY A 61 8.39 0.47 22.07
N LYS A 62 7.67 0.40 20.96
CA LYS A 62 7.06 -0.83 20.45
C LYS A 62 8.12 -1.80 19.92
N LYS A 63 8.17 -3.01 20.51
CA LYS A 63 9.19 -4.02 20.19
C LYS A 63 8.85 -4.92 19.01
N THR A 64 7.57 -5.19 18.77
CA THR A 64 7.05 -6.09 17.72
C THR A 64 5.60 -5.68 17.44
N TYR A 65 5.13 -5.89 16.21
CA TYR A 65 3.70 -5.79 15.91
C TYR A 65 2.99 -7.09 16.22
N THR A 66 1.78 -6.98 16.75
CA THR A 66 0.91 -8.13 16.95
C THR A 66 0.36 -8.62 15.62
N LYS A 67 0.02 -9.90 15.54
CA LYS A 67 -0.58 -10.48 14.33
C LYS A 67 -1.86 -9.75 13.93
N ALA A 68 -2.67 -9.32 14.90
CA ALA A 68 -3.90 -8.55 14.63
C ALA A 68 -3.63 -7.23 13.90
N GLU A 69 -2.58 -6.50 14.26
CA GLU A 69 -2.20 -5.25 13.60
C GLU A 69 -1.71 -5.46 12.17
N ILE A 70 -1.04 -6.58 11.93
CA ILE A 70 -0.60 -6.99 10.60
C ILE A 70 -1.78 -7.48 9.75
N ASP A 71 -2.72 -8.21 10.35
CA ASP A 71 -3.93 -8.69 9.70
C ASP A 71 -4.87 -7.52 9.32
N GLU A 72 -4.93 -6.45 10.13
CA GLU A 72 -5.63 -5.20 9.79
C GLU A 72 -5.05 -4.58 8.49
N VAL A 73 -3.72 -4.44 8.42
CA VAL A 73 -3.04 -3.92 7.22
C VAL A 73 -3.30 -4.82 6.02
N ARG A 74 -3.33 -6.14 6.22
CA ARG A 74 -3.64 -7.10 5.14
C ARG A 74 -5.07 -6.92 4.63
N ALA A 75 -6.05 -6.79 5.52
CA ALA A 75 -7.45 -6.61 5.15
C ALA A 75 -7.67 -5.29 4.40
N GLU A 76 -7.07 -4.20 4.86
CA GLU A 76 -7.11 -2.90 4.18
C GLU A 76 -6.48 -2.97 2.78
N TRP A 77 -5.32 -3.61 2.67
CA TRP A 77 -4.63 -3.75 1.39
C TRP A 77 -5.44 -4.59 0.40
N ILE A 78 -6.00 -5.72 0.85
CA ILE A 78 -6.91 -6.55 0.04
C ILE A 78 -8.10 -5.71 -0.42
N LYS A 79 -8.71 -4.91 0.45
CA LYS A 79 -9.85 -4.06 0.07
C LYS A 79 -9.47 -3.05 -1.03
N SER A 80 -8.32 -2.40 -0.90
CA SER A 80 -7.84 -1.45 -1.91
C SER A 80 -7.58 -2.13 -3.25
N VAL A 81 -6.86 -3.25 -3.25
CA VAL A 81 -6.56 -4.03 -4.46
C VAL A 81 -7.84 -4.56 -5.10
N MET A 82 -8.74 -5.14 -4.30
CA MET A 82 -10.01 -5.67 -4.78
C MET A 82 -10.88 -4.55 -5.37
N ASN A 83 -10.94 -3.38 -4.76
CA ASN A 83 -11.67 -2.25 -5.35
C ASN A 83 -11.13 -1.84 -6.72
N GLU A 84 -9.81 -1.77 -6.88
CA GLU A 84 -9.19 -1.45 -8.17
C GLU A 84 -9.46 -2.55 -9.21
N VAL A 85 -9.29 -3.81 -8.81
CA VAL A 85 -9.51 -4.98 -9.66
C VAL A 85 -10.97 -5.12 -10.08
N TYR A 86 -11.92 -5.03 -9.14
CA TYR A 86 -13.34 -5.03 -9.43
C TYR A 86 -13.72 -3.85 -10.31
N SER A 87 -13.16 -2.66 -10.10
CA SER A 87 -13.42 -1.53 -11.00
C SER A 87 -12.98 -1.86 -12.43
N ALA A 88 -11.77 -2.41 -12.61
CA ALA A 88 -11.26 -2.79 -13.91
C ALA A 88 -12.11 -3.89 -14.59
N TYR A 89 -12.53 -4.91 -13.84
CA TYR A 89 -13.42 -5.96 -14.36
C TYR A 89 -14.81 -5.44 -14.69
N MET A 90 -15.38 -4.57 -13.87
CA MET A 90 -16.68 -3.97 -14.13
C MET A 90 -16.63 -3.04 -15.34
N PHE A 91 -15.57 -2.24 -15.51
CA PHE A 91 -15.34 -1.43 -16.71
C PHE A 91 -15.17 -2.30 -17.96
N TYR A 92 -14.38 -3.38 -17.87
CA TYR A 92 -14.20 -4.32 -18.97
C TYR A 92 -15.52 -4.99 -19.35
N TRP A 93 -16.30 -5.46 -18.37
CA TRP A 93 -17.59 -6.11 -18.61
C TRP A 93 -18.61 -5.15 -19.24
N LEU A 94 -18.70 -3.91 -18.77
CA LEU A 94 -19.56 -2.88 -19.36
C LEU A 94 -19.17 -2.52 -20.79
N LEU A 95 -17.86 -2.48 -21.08
CA LEU A 95 -17.34 -2.24 -22.44
C LEU A 95 -17.67 -3.41 -23.38
N VAL A 96 -17.50 -4.65 -22.92
CA VAL A 96 -17.87 -5.86 -23.70
C VAL A 96 -19.38 -5.91 -23.97
N MET A 97 -20.22 -5.61 -22.98
CA MET A 97 -21.68 -5.58 -23.18
C MET A 97 -22.12 -4.47 -24.14
N SER A 98 -21.45 -3.32 -24.13
CA SER A 98 -21.75 -2.22 -25.06
C SER A 98 -21.34 -2.55 -26.50
N LEU A 99 -20.26 -3.30 -26.69
CA LEU A 99 -19.87 -3.86 -28.00
C LEU A 99 -20.85 -4.91 -28.51
N CYS A 100 -21.48 -5.68 -27.61
CA CYS A 100 -22.50 -6.66 -27.98
C CYS A 100 -23.89 -6.05 -28.29
N ILE A 101 -24.15 -4.79 -27.92
CA ILE A 101 -25.42 -4.08 -28.18
C ILE A 101 -25.31 -3.12 -29.38
N ALA A 102 -24.13 -2.98 -30.00
CA ALA A 102 -23.99 -2.16 -31.20
C ALA A 102 -25.00 -2.61 -32.27
N PRO A 103 -25.92 -1.74 -32.72
CA PRO A 103 -26.92 -2.13 -33.70
C PRO A 103 -26.19 -2.51 -34.99
N VAL A 104 -26.54 -3.67 -35.55
CA VAL A 104 -26.20 -3.98 -36.95
C VAL A 104 -26.80 -2.84 -37.77
N SER A 105 -25.95 -1.95 -38.29
CA SER A 105 -26.35 -0.97 -39.29
C SER A 105 -26.75 -1.75 -40.54
N GLY A 106 -28.02 -2.13 -40.59
CA GLY A 106 -28.64 -2.66 -41.79
C GLY A 106 -28.66 -1.54 -42.81
N ASP A 107 -27.83 -1.70 -43.84
CA ASP A 107 -27.91 -0.93 -45.07
C ASP A 107 -29.36 -0.98 -45.56
N ALA A 108 -30.07 0.15 -45.42
CA ALA A 108 -31.37 0.34 -46.04
C ALA A 108 -31.13 0.65 -47.52
N SER A 109 -31.04 -0.40 -48.33
CA SER A 109 -31.15 -0.35 -49.79
C SER A 109 -32.60 -0.45 -50.24
#